data_AF-A0A397EK54-F1
#
_entry.id   AF-A0A397EK54-F1
#
_cell.length_a   1.000
_cell.length_b   1.000
_cell.length_c   1.000
_cell.angle_alpha   90.00
_cell.angle_beta   90.00
_cell.angle_gamma   90.00
#
_symmetry.space_group_name_H-M   'P 1'
#
loop_
_entity.id
_entity.type
_entity.pdbx_description
1 polymer ?
#
loop_
_entity_poly.entity_id
_entity_poly.type
_entity_poly.pdbx_seq_one_letter_code
_entity_poly.pdbx_strand_id
1 'polypeptide(L)'
;MSPPASTITAYSGILLDDAYKFYAAWRTTFEKAAVTAGFFSLYTNENYCPPRIETDAYTISQAKLQVDKIRNDAKYSIDGYTGDALEQRLAAVKRLEQDFTRKFLDEYIAESLAALRVQAKAFLFNSLTPILQHVIGSHASPFTLWAALMARHEAGTRDPMILFATLTQLKYSEDISAETLFTTLDDHINLIETATLPANADALTAREVM
;
A
#
# COMPACT_ATOMS: atom_id res chain seq x y z
N MET A 1 19.25 2.91 19.86
CA MET A 1 19.91 2.76 18.55
C MET A 1 18.86 3.11 17.52
N SER A 2 19.07 4.19 16.76
CA SER A 2 18.17 4.53 15.64
C SER A 2 18.23 3.40 14.60
N PRO A 3 17.14 3.10 13.90
CA PRO A 3 17.21 2.15 12.81
C PRO A 3 18.20 2.69 11.77
N PRO A 4 19.02 1.83 11.14
CA PRO A 4 19.85 2.26 10.03
C PRO A 4 18.97 2.91 8.98
N ALA A 5 19.46 3.97 8.34
CA ALA A 5 18.78 4.59 7.21
C ALA A 5 18.52 3.49 6.16
N SER A 6 17.27 3.04 6.08
CA SER A 6 16.88 2.01 5.13
C SER A 6 17.19 2.54 3.74
N THR A 7 18.22 2.00 3.12
CA THR A 7 18.54 2.26 1.73
C THR A 7 17.34 1.73 0.95
N ILE A 8 16.50 2.64 0.45
CA ILE A 8 15.34 2.27 -0.35
C ILE A 8 15.89 1.49 -1.55
N THR A 9 15.55 0.20 -1.66
CA THR A 9 15.83 -0.56 -2.87
C THR A 9 15.10 0.13 -4.00
N ALA A 10 15.83 0.78 -4.90
CA ALA A 10 15.21 1.41 -6.05
C ALA A 10 14.64 0.32 -6.96
N TYR A 11 13.40 0.50 -7.41
CA TYR A 11 12.86 -0.35 -8.45
C TYR A 11 13.63 -0.09 -9.76
N SER A 12 14.14 -1.15 -10.38
CA SER A 12 15.00 -1.09 -11.58
C SER A 12 14.34 -1.66 -12.84
N GLY A 13 13.04 -1.99 -12.77
CA GLY A 13 12.30 -2.55 -13.90
C GLY A 13 11.72 -1.48 -14.83
N ILE A 14 10.85 -1.93 -15.74
CA ILE A 14 10.12 -1.06 -16.66
C ILE A 14 9.28 -0.07 -15.85
N LEU A 15 9.25 1.21 -16.22
CA LEU A 15 8.35 2.17 -15.59
C LEU A 15 6.94 2.06 -16.18
N LEU A 16 5.93 2.10 -15.33
CA LEU A 16 4.54 2.21 -15.75
C LEU A 16 4.29 3.65 -16.23
N ASP A 17 3.78 3.76 -17.43
CA ASP A 17 3.23 5.00 -17.97
C ASP A 17 1.70 4.89 -18.07
N ASP A 18 1.04 6.00 -18.36
CA ASP A 18 -0.41 6.05 -18.50
C ASP A 18 -0.92 5.23 -19.71
N ALA A 19 -0.03 4.96 -20.68
CA ALA A 19 -0.35 4.15 -21.84
C ALA A 19 -0.46 2.65 -21.49
N TYR A 20 -1.65 2.07 -21.73
CA TYR A 20 -2.00 0.67 -21.46
C TYR A 20 -1.00 -0.37 -22.01
N LYS A 21 -0.33 -0.06 -23.14
CA LYS A 21 0.59 -0.95 -23.88
C LYS A 21 1.67 -1.63 -23.03
N PHE A 22 2.09 -1.04 -21.91
CA PHE A 22 3.16 -1.59 -21.06
C PHE A 22 2.66 -2.11 -19.71
N TYR A 23 1.36 -2.00 -19.43
CA TYR A 23 0.80 -2.35 -18.13
C TYR A 23 1.00 -3.83 -17.77
N ALA A 24 0.70 -4.75 -18.69
CA ALA A 24 0.86 -6.18 -18.42
C ALA A 24 2.32 -6.58 -18.12
N ALA A 25 3.26 -6.06 -18.92
CA ALA A 25 4.69 -6.32 -18.73
C ALA A 25 5.24 -5.67 -17.45
N TRP A 26 4.84 -4.42 -17.18
CA TRP A 26 5.16 -3.74 -15.92
C TRP A 26 4.64 -4.55 -14.73
N ARG A 27 3.37 -4.97 -14.75
CA ARG A 27 2.74 -5.67 -13.63
C ARG A 27 3.50 -6.94 -13.28
N THR A 28 3.77 -7.81 -14.25
CA THR A 28 4.49 -9.06 -14.00
C THR A 28 5.89 -8.82 -13.43
N THR A 29 6.61 -7.83 -13.95
CA THR A 29 7.96 -7.51 -13.47
C THR A 29 7.95 -6.86 -12.10
N PHE A 30 7.02 -5.94 -11.86
CA PHE A 30 6.82 -5.26 -10.59
C PHE A 30 6.39 -6.22 -9.49
N GLU A 31 5.39 -7.07 -9.71
CA GLU A 31 4.92 -8.04 -8.70
C GLU A 31 6.04 -8.97 -8.26
N LYS A 32 6.84 -9.48 -9.20
CA LYS A 32 8.02 -10.31 -8.89
C LYS A 32 9.05 -9.56 -8.04
N ALA A 33 9.32 -8.30 -8.39
CA ALA A 33 10.25 -7.45 -7.64
C ALA A 33 9.71 -7.13 -6.23
N ALA A 34 8.42 -6.83 -6.12
CA ALA A 34 7.73 -6.56 -4.87
C ALA A 34 7.68 -7.79 -3.94
N VAL A 35 7.49 -8.99 -4.47
CA VAL A 35 7.57 -10.24 -3.70
C VAL A 35 9.00 -10.44 -3.17
N THR A 36 9.99 -10.25 -4.03
CA THR A 36 11.41 -10.39 -3.65
C THR A 36 11.81 -9.38 -2.57
N ALA A 37 11.31 -8.15 -2.65
CA ALA A 37 11.51 -7.11 -1.66
C ALA A 37 10.66 -7.27 -0.39
N GLY A 38 9.71 -8.22 -0.35
CA GLY A 38 8.81 -8.44 0.77
C GLY A 38 7.69 -7.40 0.92
N PHE A 39 7.40 -6.62 -0.13
CA PHE A 39 6.37 -5.56 -0.12
C PHE A 39 5.01 -6.02 -0.64
N PHE A 40 4.93 -7.09 -1.43
CA PHE A 40 3.72 -7.41 -2.18
C PHE A 40 2.45 -7.55 -1.31
N SER A 41 2.55 -8.22 -0.16
CA SER A 41 1.42 -8.38 0.77
C SER A 41 0.90 -7.06 1.35
N LEU A 42 1.72 -5.99 1.40
CA LEU A 42 1.30 -4.66 1.84
C LEU A 42 0.44 -3.94 0.80
N TYR A 43 0.51 -4.35 -0.47
CA TYR A 43 -0.30 -3.79 -1.55
C TYR A 43 -1.66 -4.46 -1.66
N THR A 44 -1.76 -5.74 -1.29
CA THR A 44 -2.97 -6.56 -1.48
C THR A 44 -3.76 -6.78 -0.20
N ASN A 45 -3.19 -6.49 0.97
CA ASN A 45 -3.87 -6.58 2.26
C ASN A 45 -3.50 -5.37 3.14
N GLU A 46 -4.48 -4.49 3.35
CA GLU A 46 -4.32 -3.26 4.13
C GLU A 46 -3.85 -3.51 5.57
N ASN A 47 -4.35 -4.58 6.17
CA ASN A 47 -4.10 -4.95 7.56
C ASN A 47 -2.94 -5.93 7.72
N TYR A 48 -2.15 -6.15 6.68
CA TYR A 48 -1.02 -7.07 6.73
C TYR A 48 0.07 -6.61 7.68
N CYS A 49 0.47 -7.50 8.59
CA CYS A 49 1.66 -7.39 9.41
C CYS A 49 2.62 -8.53 9.05
N PRO A 50 3.87 -8.25 8.62
CA PRO A 50 4.85 -9.30 8.37
C PRO A 50 5.19 -10.09 9.65
N PRO A 51 5.19 -11.44 9.62
CA PRO A 51 5.51 -12.27 10.78
C PRO A 51 6.87 -11.97 11.43
N ARG A 52 7.83 -11.49 10.62
CA ARG A 52 9.14 -11.07 11.10
C ARG A 52 9.05 -9.86 12.04
N ILE A 53 8.21 -8.87 11.74
CA ILE A 53 8.00 -7.71 12.62
C ILE A 53 7.38 -8.16 13.93
N GLU A 54 6.39 -9.05 13.91
CA GLU A 54 5.76 -9.58 15.12
C GLU A 54 6.75 -10.36 16.00
N THR A 55 7.58 -11.19 15.38
CA THR A 55 8.59 -12.01 16.08
C THR A 55 9.70 -11.12 16.68
N ASP A 56 10.17 -10.12 15.92
CA ASP A 56 11.16 -9.16 16.39
C ASP A 56 10.59 -8.30 17.53
N ALA A 57 9.33 -7.84 17.40
CA ALA A 57 8.62 -7.10 18.45
C ALA A 57 8.52 -7.90 19.74
N TYR A 58 8.15 -9.17 19.65
CA TYR A 58 8.08 -10.07 20.79
C TYR A 58 9.45 -10.22 21.45
N THR A 59 10.49 -10.54 20.68
CA THR A 59 11.85 -10.73 21.22
C THR A 59 12.39 -9.46 21.89
N ILE A 60 12.19 -8.31 21.26
CA ILE A 60 12.64 -7.01 21.79
C ILE A 60 11.85 -6.63 23.05
N SER A 61 10.54 -6.86 23.07
CA SER A 61 9.71 -6.56 24.25
C SER A 61 10.14 -7.40 25.46
N GLN A 62 10.44 -8.69 25.26
CA GLN A 62 10.99 -9.55 26.31
C GLN A 62 12.34 -9.05 26.81
N ALA A 63 13.26 -8.70 25.91
CA ALA A 63 14.56 -8.17 26.31
C ALA A 63 14.44 -6.84 27.07
N LYS A 64 13.56 -5.92 26.62
CA LYS A 64 13.29 -4.66 27.30
C LYS A 64 12.69 -4.87 28.69
N LEU A 65 11.79 -5.84 28.85
CA LEU A 65 11.22 -6.18 30.15
C LEU A 65 12.31 -6.63 31.12
N GLN A 66 13.24 -7.49 30.68
CA GLN A 66 14.36 -7.92 31.54
C GLN A 66 15.23 -6.74 31.97
N VAL A 67 15.53 -5.82 31.05
CA VAL A 67 16.27 -4.59 31.39
C VAL A 67 15.50 -3.72 32.38
N ASP A 68 14.18 -3.60 32.22
CA ASP A 68 13.34 -2.83 33.15
C ASP A 68 13.31 -3.45 34.54
N LYS A 69 13.24 -4.77 34.64
CA LYS A 69 13.30 -5.50 35.91
C LYS A 69 14.61 -5.25 36.64
N ILE A 70 15.75 -5.25 35.93
CA ILE A 70 17.06 -4.96 36.54
C ILE A 70 17.13 -3.51 37.03
N ARG A 71 16.63 -2.56 36.24
CA ARG A 71 16.70 -1.13 36.58
C ARG A 71 15.72 -0.72 37.67
N ASN A 72 14.56 -1.37 37.72
CA ASN A 72 13.45 -1.05 38.59
C ASN A 72 13.10 -2.22 39.52
N ASP A 73 14.11 -2.91 40.06
CA ASP A 73 13.95 -4.15 40.83
C ASP A 73 12.88 -4.05 41.93
N ALA A 74 12.88 -2.98 42.73
CA ALA A 74 11.88 -2.74 43.78
C ALA A 74 10.42 -2.77 43.25
N LYS A 75 10.19 -2.38 42.00
CA LYS A 75 8.87 -2.41 41.36
C LYS A 75 8.39 -3.83 41.10
N TYR A 76 9.31 -4.76 40.85
CA TYR A 76 9.04 -6.17 40.52
C TYR A 76 9.29 -7.14 41.68
N SER A 77 9.98 -6.69 42.73
CA SER A 77 10.31 -7.54 43.88
C SER A 77 9.06 -8.04 44.59
N ILE A 78 9.17 -9.29 45.05
CA ILE A 78 8.18 -9.98 45.88
C ILE A 78 8.68 -10.16 47.32
N ASP A 79 9.83 -9.58 47.65
CA ASP A 79 10.47 -9.75 48.95
C ASP A 79 9.67 -9.07 50.05
N GLY A 80 9.61 -9.71 51.22
CA GLY A 80 8.87 -9.20 52.38
C GLY A 80 7.36 -9.43 52.35
N TYR A 81 6.81 -10.02 51.27
CA TYR A 81 5.41 -10.42 51.21
C TYR A 81 5.22 -11.88 51.66
N THR A 82 4.14 -12.19 52.36
CA THR A 82 3.79 -13.55 52.81
C THR A 82 2.27 -13.79 52.75
N GLY A 83 1.86 -15.06 52.69
CA GLY A 83 0.44 -15.45 52.64
C GLY A 83 -0.32 -14.78 51.49
N ASP A 84 -1.55 -14.36 51.75
CA ASP A 84 -2.43 -13.70 50.76
C ASP A 84 -1.79 -12.44 50.14
N ALA A 85 -0.95 -11.73 50.91
CA ALA A 85 -0.26 -10.55 50.41
C ALA A 85 0.79 -10.90 49.34
N LEU A 86 1.44 -12.08 49.44
CA LEU A 86 2.34 -12.59 48.41
C LEU A 86 1.59 -12.97 47.14
N GLU A 87 0.43 -13.62 47.25
CA GLU A 87 -0.40 -13.95 46.09
C GLU A 87 -0.88 -12.70 45.36
N GLN A 88 -1.36 -11.69 46.10
CA GLN A 88 -1.74 -10.40 45.52
C GLN A 88 -0.55 -9.72 44.83
N ARG A 89 0.64 -9.77 45.44
CA ARG A 89 1.85 -9.19 44.86
C ARG A 89 2.28 -9.92 43.58
N LEU A 90 2.27 -11.25 43.56
CA LEU A 90 2.57 -12.05 42.36
C LEU A 90 1.61 -11.72 41.22
N ALA A 91 0.31 -11.61 41.51
CA ALA A 91 -0.69 -11.23 40.52
C ALA A 91 -0.44 -9.80 39.99
N ALA A 92 -0.09 -8.86 40.87
CA ALA A 92 0.21 -7.48 40.49
C ALA A 92 1.47 -7.39 39.60
N VAL A 93 2.55 -8.08 39.97
CA VAL A 93 3.79 -8.13 39.17
C VAL A 93 3.52 -8.78 37.81
N LYS A 94 2.76 -9.88 37.77
CA LYS A 94 2.40 -10.54 36.50
C LYS A 94 1.61 -9.62 35.56
N ARG A 95 0.63 -8.87 36.07
CA ARG A 95 -0.08 -7.87 35.27
C ARG A 95 0.85 -6.77 34.78
N LEU A 96 1.75 -6.31 35.65
CA LEU A 96 2.70 -5.26 35.31
C LEU A 96 3.65 -5.68 34.19
N GLU A 97 4.17 -6.91 34.24
CA GLU A 97 4.99 -7.49 33.16
C GLU A 97 4.20 -7.63 31.85
N GLN A 98 2.94 -8.06 31.93
CA GLN A 98 2.06 -8.19 30.76
C GLN A 98 1.75 -6.84 30.12
N ASP A 99 1.40 -5.83 30.91
CA ASP A 99 1.07 -4.49 30.42
C ASP A 99 2.30 -3.79 29.85
N PHE A 100 3.47 -3.97 30.47
CA PHE A 100 4.75 -3.50 29.91
C PHE A 100 5.03 -4.14 28.56
N THR A 101 4.95 -5.48 28.48
CA THR A 101 5.22 -6.23 27.24
C THR A 101 4.27 -5.82 26.13
N ARG A 102 2.97 -5.73 26.43
CA ARG A 102 1.93 -5.33 25.47
C ARG A 102 2.20 -3.93 24.91
N LYS A 103 2.46 -2.96 25.78
CA LYS A 103 2.74 -1.58 25.37
C LYS A 103 3.92 -1.50 24.41
N PHE A 104 5.03 -2.17 24.72
CA PHE A 104 6.21 -2.16 23.85
C PHE A 104 6.00 -2.92 22.54
N LEU A 105 5.23 -4.00 22.58
CA LEU A 105 4.89 -4.78 21.39
C LEU A 105 4.05 -3.95 20.42
N ASP A 106 3.00 -3.29 20.90
CA ASP A 106 2.12 -2.45 20.09
C ASP A 106 2.88 -1.26 19.47
N GLU A 107 3.70 -0.57 20.28
CA GLU A 107 4.51 0.57 19.84
C GLU A 107 5.52 0.15 18.75
N TYR A 108 6.26 -0.94 18.98
CA TYR A 108 7.26 -1.41 18.04
C TYR A 108 6.65 -1.89 16.72
N ILE A 109 5.52 -2.62 16.78
CA ILE A 109 4.80 -3.05 15.57
C ILE A 109 4.32 -1.84 14.80
N ALA A 110 3.71 -0.85 15.46
CA ALA A 110 3.21 0.35 14.81
C ALA A 110 4.33 1.14 14.11
N GLU A 111 5.44 1.38 14.79
CA GLU A 111 6.60 2.10 14.23
C GLU A 111 7.24 1.34 13.06
N SER A 112 7.49 0.04 13.24
CA SER A 112 8.14 -0.80 12.23
C SER A 112 7.26 -0.94 10.98
N LEU A 113 5.95 -1.12 11.17
CA LEU A 113 4.99 -1.23 10.08
C LEU A 113 4.82 0.10 9.34
N ALA A 114 4.82 1.23 10.05
CA ALA A 114 4.79 2.56 9.43
C ALA A 114 6.03 2.79 8.55
N ALA A 115 7.22 2.49 9.07
CA ALA A 115 8.47 2.61 8.32
C ALA A 115 8.50 1.67 7.09
N LEU A 116 7.97 0.46 7.22
CA LEU A 116 7.90 -0.49 6.11
C LEU A 116 6.90 -0.03 5.04
N ARG A 117 5.75 0.51 5.45
CA ARG A 117 4.75 1.07 4.52
C ARG A 117 5.30 2.27 3.76
N VAL A 118 6.11 3.13 4.38
CA VAL A 118 6.80 4.23 3.68
C VAL A 118 7.72 3.68 2.59
N GLN A 119 8.50 2.64 2.90
CA GLN A 119 9.39 1.99 1.93
C GLN A 119 8.62 1.33 0.78
N ALA A 120 7.56 0.58 1.10
CA ALA A 120 6.71 -0.06 0.09
C ALA A 120 6.03 0.98 -0.82
N LYS A 121 5.55 2.10 -0.27
CA LYS A 121 4.99 3.20 -1.06
C LYS A 121 6.05 3.78 -1.98
N ALA A 122 7.24 4.11 -1.46
CA ALA A 122 8.33 4.65 -2.27
C ALA A 122 8.76 3.68 -3.39
N PHE A 123 8.82 2.39 -3.09
CA PHE A 123 9.14 1.34 -4.08
C PHE A 123 8.12 1.32 -5.23
N LEU A 124 6.83 1.35 -4.91
CA LEU A 124 5.75 1.41 -5.91
C LEU A 124 5.81 2.73 -6.68
N PHE A 125 5.96 3.86 -5.99
CA PHE A 125 5.99 5.18 -6.59
C PHE A 125 7.15 5.36 -7.59
N ASN A 126 8.32 4.80 -7.26
CA ASN A 126 9.51 4.83 -8.12
C ASN A 126 9.38 3.93 -9.37
N SER A 127 8.34 3.09 -9.44
CA SER A 127 8.05 2.28 -10.63
C SER A 127 7.15 2.99 -11.65
N LEU A 128 6.81 4.25 -11.42
CA LEU A 128 5.87 5.04 -12.22
C LEU A 128 6.60 6.16 -12.97
N THR A 129 6.07 6.58 -14.13
CA THR A 129 6.51 7.81 -14.78
C THR A 129 6.14 9.04 -13.96
N PRO A 130 6.87 10.17 -14.10
CA PRO A 130 6.55 11.42 -13.39
C PRO A 130 5.11 11.91 -13.58
N ILE A 131 4.51 11.62 -14.74
CA ILE A 131 3.12 11.98 -15.04
C ILE A 131 2.18 11.19 -14.13
N LEU A 132 2.30 9.86 -14.09
CA LEU A 132 1.47 9.04 -13.20
C LEU A 132 1.70 9.38 -11.73
N GLN A 133 2.94 9.59 -11.32
CA GLN A 133 3.29 10.04 -9.97
C GLN A 133 2.51 11.29 -9.55
N HIS A 134 2.34 12.27 -10.45
CA HIS A 134 1.57 13.47 -10.16
C HIS A 134 0.08 13.18 -9.97
N VAL A 135 -0.49 12.30 -10.80
CA VAL A 135 -1.94 12.02 -10.78
C VAL A 135 -2.35 11.18 -9.58
N ILE A 136 -1.50 10.23 -9.14
CA ILE A 136 -1.87 9.27 -8.08
C ILE A 136 -1.06 9.43 -6.78
N GLY A 137 -0.17 10.43 -6.71
CA GLY A 137 0.74 10.61 -5.57
C GLY A 137 0.05 10.99 -4.25
N SER A 138 -1.20 11.42 -4.29
CA SER A 138 -2.00 11.80 -3.12
C SER A 138 -2.39 10.62 -2.23
N HIS A 139 -2.33 9.38 -2.71
CA HIS A 139 -2.69 8.20 -1.91
C HIS A 139 -1.72 7.99 -0.74
N ALA A 140 -2.26 7.90 0.47
CA ALA A 140 -1.47 7.87 1.70
C ALA A 140 -0.81 6.51 1.96
N SER A 141 -1.46 5.40 1.59
CA SER A 141 -0.99 4.04 1.91
C SER A 141 -0.54 3.26 0.66
N PRO A 142 0.38 2.28 0.79
CA PRO A 142 0.74 1.37 -0.29
C PRO A 142 -0.47 0.66 -0.91
N PHE A 143 -1.39 0.19 -0.06
CA PHE A 143 -2.61 -0.50 -0.46
C PHE A 143 -3.52 0.38 -1.32
N THR A 144 -3.82 1.60 -0.88
CA THR A 144 -4.69 2.52 -1.64
C THR A 144 -4.06 2.98 -2.94
N LEU A 145 -2.73 3.19 -2.95
CA LEU A 145 -1.98 3.50 -4.16
C LEU A 145 -2.03 2.35 -5.17
N TRP A 146 -1.81 1.11 -4.73
CA TRP A 146 -1.93 -0.08 -5.57
C TRP A 146 -3.35 -0.25 -6.12
N ALA A 147 -4.38 -0.13 -5.26
CA ALA A 147 -5.77 -0.24 -5.68
C ALA A 147 -6.15 0.81 -6.74
N ALA A 148 -5.69 2.06 -6.58
CA ALA A 148 -5.92 3.11 -7.57
C ALA A 148 -5.24 2.82 -8.91
N LEU A 149 -4.01 2.27 -8.88
CA LEU A 149 -3.31 1.82 -10.09
C LEU A 149 -4.05 0.67 -10.77
N MET A 150 -4.51 -0.33 -10.01
CA MET A 150 -5.27 -1.43 -10.57
C MET A 150 -6.59 -0.94 -11.15
N ALA A 151 -7.34 -0.08 -10.45
CA ALA A 151 -8.58 0.48 -10.99
C ALA A 151 -8.36 1.27 -12.29
N ARG A 152 -7.21 1.97 -12.41
CA ARG A 152 -6.87 2.75 -13.61
C ARG A 152 -6.56 1.86 -14.83
N HIS A 153 -5.90 0.74 -14.61
CA HIS A 153 -5.37 -0.09 -15.70
C HIS A 153 -6.08 -1.45 -15.89
N GLU A 154 -6.72 -2.01 -14.88
CA GLU A 154 -7.51 -3.25 -14.96
C GLU A 154 -8.98 -3.02 -15.29
N ALA A 155 -9.45 -1.77 -15.25
CA ALA A 155 -10.69 -1.42 -15.92
C ALA A 155 -10.50 -1.68 -17.42
N GLY A 156 -10.71 -2.93 -17.85
CA GLY A 156 -10.59 -3.43 -19.22
C GLY A 156 -11.51 -2.77 -20.24
N THR A 157 -12.11 -1.65 -19.86
CA THR A 157 -12.95 -0.74 -20.64
C THR A 157 -12.20 0.51 -21.10
N ARG A 158 -10.87 0.59 -20.95
CA ARG A 158 -10.06 1.74 -21.41
C ARG A 158 -8.88 1.39 -22.31
N ASP A 159 -8.73 0.14 -22.75
CA ASP A 159 -7.81 -0.14 -23.86
C ASP A 159 -8.39 0.52 -25.13
N PRO A 160 -7.72 1.53 -25.71
CA PRO A 160 -8.25 2.22 -26.87
C PRO A 160 -8.52 1.28 -28.04
N MET A 161 -7.69 0.26 -28.26
CA MET A 161 -7.89 -0.70 -29.35
C MET A 161 -9.10 -1.58 -29.13
N ILE A 162 -9.38 -1.98 -27.89
CA ILE A 162 -10.62 -2.70 -27.56
C ILE A 162 -11.84 -1.79 -27.76
N LEU A 163 -11.76 -0.52 -27.34
CA LEU A 163 -12.83 0.46 -27.52
C LEU A 163 -13.08 0.83 -28.99
N PHE A 164 -12.02 0.96 -29.79
CA PHE A 164 -12.14 1.14 -31.23
C PHE A 164 -12.75 -0.12 -31.88
N ALA A 165 -12.39 -1.32 -31.42
CA ALA A 165 -13.00 -2.54 -31.92
C ALA A 165 -14.49 -2.63 -31.57
N THR A 166 -14.92 -2.25 -30.36
CA THR A 166 -16.35 -2.23 -29.99
C THR A 166 -17.15 -1.21 -30.80
N LEU A 167 -16.57 -0.04 -31.11
CA LEU A 167 -17.18 0.91 -32.05
C LEU A 167 -17.48 0.29 -33.42
N THR A 168 -16.54 -0.48 -33.98
CA THR A 168 -16.74 -1.12 -35.30
C THR A 168 -17.81 -2.22 -35.30
N GLN A 169 -18.17 -2.72 -34.11
CA GLN A 169 -19.21 -3.73 -33.93
C GLN A 169 -20.59 -3.11 -33.69
N LEU A 170 -20.66 -1.80 -33.38
CA LEU A 170 -21.92 -1.09 -33.23
C LEU A 170 -22.60 -0.97 -34.60
N LYS A 171 -23.71 -1.69 -34.78
CA LYS A 171 -24.49 -1.67 -36.03
C LYS A 171 -25.95 -1.38 -35.71
N TYR A 172 -26.60 -0.69 -36.63
CA TYR A 172 -28.05 -0.58 -36.63
C TYR A 172 -28.67 -1.97 -36.82
N SER A 173 -29.60 -2.33 -35.96
CA SER A 173 -30.47 -3.50 -36.11
C SER A 173 -31.93 -3.07 -35.90
N GLU A 174 -32.88 -3.75 -36.53
CA GLU A 174 -34.31 -3.45 -36.37
C GLU A 174 -34.77 -3.53 -34.89
N ASP A 175 -34.05 -4.29 -34.07
CA ASP A 175 -34.31 -4.45 -32.63
C ASP A 175 -33.78 -3.31 -31.75
N ILE A 176 -33.03 -2.34 -32.30
CA ILE A 176 -32.43 -1.24 -31.55
C ILE A 176 -32.97 0.09 -32.08
N SER A 177 -33.51 0.91 -31.19
CA SER A 177 -33.98 2.25 -31.55
C SER A 177 -32.81 3.16 -31.94
N ALA A 178 -33.05 4.10 -32.86
CA ALA A 178 -32.02 5.07 -33.27
C ALA A 178 -31.51 5.88 -32.07
N GLU A 179 -32.39 6.26 -31.13
CA GLU A 179 -32.02 6.97 -29.91
C GLU A 179 -31.07 6.16 -29.04
N THR A 180 -31.38 4.88 -28.80
CA THR A 180 -30.50 3.97 -28.05
C THR A 180 -29.14 3.80 -28.71
N LEU A 181 -29.11 3.71 -30.05
CA LEU A 181 -27.88 3.60 -30.81
C LEU A 181 -27.02 4.87 -30.66
N PHE A 182 -27.61 6.05 -30.79
CA PHE A 182 -26.89 7.32 -30.65
C PHE A 182 -26.37 7.56 -29.24
N THR A 183 -27.16 7.25 -28.20
CA THR A 183 -26.70 7.35 -26.81
C THR A 183 -25.54 6.39 -26.55
N THR A 184 -25.63 5.15 -27.03
CA THR A 184 -24.54 4.16 -26.88
C THR A 184 -23.27 4.59 -27.63
N LEU A 185 -23.43 5.23 -28.80
CA LEU A 185 -22.32 5.78 -29.57
C LEU A 185 -21.66 6.94 -28.82
N ASP A 186 -22.45 7.86 -28.26
CA ASP A 186 -21.97 9.00 -27.49
C ASP A 186 -21.22 8.55 -26.23
N ASP A 187 -21.77 7.59 -25.49
CA ASP A 187 -21.12 6.97 -24.33
C ASP A 187 -19.79 6.32 -24.70
N HIS A 188 -19.72 5.58 -25.81
CA HIS A 188 -18.47 4.96 -26.29
C HIS A 188 -17.44 5.99 -26.76
N ILE A 189 -17.86 7.07 -27.42
CA ILE A 189 -16.96 8.16 -27.83
C ILE A 189 -16.39 8.85 -26.58
N ASN A 190 -17.24 9.20 -25.61
CA ASN A 190 -16.80 9.77 -24.34
C ASN A 190 -15.81 8.86 -23.60
N LEU A 191 -16.04 7.54 -23.65
CA LEU A 191 -15.15 6.53 -23.04
C LEU A 191 -13.79 6.46 -23.77
N ILE A 192 -13.78 6.55 -25.10
CA ILE A 192 -12.56 6.59 -25.92
C ILE A 192 -11.79 7.88 -25.71
N GLU A 193 -12.47 9.02 -25.67
CA GLU A 193 -11.85 10.30 -25.37
C GLU A 193 -11.20 10.26 -23.99
N THR A 194 -11.91 9.74 -22.98
CA THR A 194 -11.35 9.58 -21.62
C THR A 194 -10.18 8.58 -21.57
N ALA A 195 -10.14 7.60 -22.48
CA ALA A 195 -9.09 6.59 -22.54
C ALA A 195 -7.89 6.99 -23.40
N THR A 196 -8.06 7.92 -24.36
CA THR A 196 -7.02 8.34 -25.31
C THR A 196 -6.47 9.73 -25.01
N LEU A 197 -7.26 10.60 -24.36
CA LEU A 197 -6.80 11.91 -23.93
C LEU A 197 -5.98 11.78 -22.65
N PRO A 198 -4.76 12.33 -22.61
CA PRO A 198 -4.05 12.54 -21.37
C PRO A 198 -4.92 13.40 -20.45
N ALA A 199 -5.02 13.04 -19.16
CA ALA A 199 -5.76 13.83 -18.15
C ALA A 199 -5.28 15.29 -18.00
N ASN A 200 -4.19 15.65 -18.69
CA ASN A 200 -3.52 16.94 -18.72
C ASN A 200 -3.56 17.64 -20.10
N ALA A 201 -4.47 17.26 -21.02
CA ALA A 201 -4.66 17.99 -22.27
C ALA A 201 -4.94 19.50 -22.03
N ASP A 202 -5.69 19.82 -20.98
CA ASP A 202 -5.95 21.21 -20.53
C ASP A 202 -4.72 21.90 -19.90
N ALA A 203 -3.74 21.14 -19.42
CA ALA A 203 -2.50 21.69 -18.85
C ALA A 203 -1.40 21.91 -19.92
N LEU A 204 -1.53 21.25 -21.08
CA LEU A 204 -0.64 21.46 -22.24
C LEU A 204 -0.96 22.79 -22.95
N THR A 205 -2.24 23.16 -23.06
CA THR A 205 -2.66 24.45 -23.65
C THR A 205 -2.22 25.66 -22.81
N ALA A 206 -2.08 25.51 -21.50
CA ALA A 206 -1.59 26.59 -20.63
C ALA A 206 -0.07 26.84 -20.75
N ARG A 207 0.71 25.90 -21.29
CA ARG A 207 2.18 25.98 -21.32
C ARG A 207 2.75 26.45 -22.67
N GLU A 208 1.91 26.62 -23.69
CA GLU A 208 2.29 27.17 -25.00
C GLU A 208 1.94 28.65 -25.19
N VAL A 209 1.47 29.34 -24.14
CA VAL A 209 1.15 30.80 -24.16
C VAL A 209 2.03 31.61 -23.19
N MET A 210 3.25 31.16 -22.89
CA MET A 210 4.23 32.01 -22.18
C MET A 210 5.62 31.97 -22.80
#